data_AF-A0ABD1B0X7-F1
#
_entry.id   AF-A0ABD1B0X7-F1
#
_cell.length_a   1.000
_cell.length_b   1.000
_cell.length_c   1.000
_cell.angle_alpha   90.00
_cell.angle_beta   90.00
_cell.angle_gamma   90.00
#
_symmetry.space_group_name_H-M   'P 1'
#
loop_
_entity.id
_entity.type
_entity.pdbx_description
1 polymer ?
#
loop_
_entity_poly.entity_id
_entity_poly.type
_entity_poly.pdbx_seq_one_letter_code
_entity_poly.pdbx_strand_id
1 'polypeptide(L)' 'MITSLKAMFQEQARTERYQMVKSLVECKLPKDAPVSPHVIKMMGYIDNLGKLDCPISQELATDIILAVTAVELRSVHHEL' A
#
# COMPACT_ATOMS: atom_id res chain seq x y z
N MET A 1 -16.46 -28.30 -13.12
CA MET A 1 -15.40 -28.38 -12.09
C MET A 1 -14.26 -27.40 -12.34
N ILE A 2 -13.55 -27.44 -13.48
CA ILE A 2 -12.42 -26.54 -13.76
C ILE A 2 -12.82 -25.05 -13.73
N THR A 3 -13.99 -24.69 -14.27
CA THR A 3 -14.49 -23.31 -14.26
C THR A 3 -14.73 -22.78 -12.85
N SER A 4 -15.31 -23.59 -11.96
CA SER A 4 -15.57 -23.23 -10.56
C SER A 4 -14.28 -23.03 -9.78
N LEU A 5 -13.30 -23.91 -9.99
CA LEU A 5 -11.97 -23.80 -9.37
C LEU A 5 -11.24 -22.52 -9.82
N LYS A 6 -11.30 -22.20 -11.12
CA LYS A 6 -10.75 -20.96 -11.67
C LYS A 6 -11.38 -19.72 -11.04
N ALA A 7 -12.70 -19.71 -10.85
CA ALA A 7 -13.41 -18.61 -10.21
C ALA A 7 -12.95 -18.41 -8.76
N MET A 8 -12.81 -19.49 -7.97
CA MET A 8 -12.32 -19.42 -6.58
C MET A 8 -10.90 -18.85 -6.51
N PHE A 9 -9.97 -19.30 -7.36
CA PHE A 9 -8.61 -18.77 -7.38
C PHE A 9 -8.55 -17.30 -7.81
N GLN A 10 -9.41 -16.88 -8.76
CA GLN A 10 -9.49 -15.47 -9.17
C GLN A 10 -10.05 -14.58 -8.05
N GLU A 11 -11.05 -15.07 -7.31
CA GLU A 11 -11.62 -14.37 -6.16
C GLU A 11 -10.60 -14.26 -5.02
N GLN A 12 -9.83 -15.33 -4.77
CA GLN A 12 -8.73 -15.33 -3.80
C GLN A 12 -7.66 -14.31 -4.18
N ALA A 13 -7.18 -14.32 -5.43
CA ALA A 13 -6.19 -13.36 -5.91
C ALA A 13 -6.70 -11.89 -5.85
N ARG A 14 -8.00 -11.67 -6.09
CA ARG A 14 -8.63 -10.35 -5.89
C ARG A 14 -8.64 -9.95 -4.42
N THR A 15 -8.96 -10.88 -3.53
CA THR A 15 -8.99 -10.65 -2.09
C THR A 15 -7.61 -10.31 -1.56
N GLU A 16 -6.58 -11.03 -1.97
CA GLU A 16 -5.19 -10.77 -1.59
C GLU A 16 -4.71 -9.39 -2.06
N ARG A 17 -4.98 -9.02 -3.32
CA ARG A 17 -4.67 -7.68 -3.83
C ARG A 17 -5.40 -6.60 -3.05
N TYR A 18 -6.69 -6.79 -2.76
CA TYR A 18 -7.46 -5.82 -1.97
C TYR A 18 -6.88 -5.62 -0.57
N GLN A 19 -6.55 -6.71 0.14
CA GLN A 19 -5.94 -6.62 1.47
C GLN A 19 -4.59 -5.92 1.43
N MET A 20 -3.82 -6.14 0.36
CA MET A 20 -2.51 -5.50 0.20
C MET A 20 -2.61 -4.00 -0.09
N VAL A 21 -3.51 -3.59 -1.00
CA VAL A 21 -3.81 -2.17 -1.25
C VAL A 21 -4.34 -1.50 0.01
N LYS A 22 -5.24 -2.16 0.74
CA LYS A 22 -5.77 -1.65 2.01
C LYS A 22 -4.65 -1.40 3.02
N SER A 23 -3.77 -2.38 3.22
CA SER A 23 -2.63 -2.26 4.13
C SER A 23 -1.67 -1.13 3.75
N LEU A 24 -1.47 -0.90 2.45
CA LEU A 24 -0.64 0.19 1.94
C LEU A 24 -1.25 1.57 2.24
N VAL A 25 -2.54 1.75 1.98
CA VAL A 25 -3.24 3.03 2.19
C VAL A 25 -3.48 3.32 3.67
N GLU A 26 -3.69 2.29 4.49
CA GLU A 26 -3.86 2.42 5.95
C GLU A 26 -2.54 2.51 6.71
N CYS A 27 -1.40 2.43 6.03
CA CYS A 27 -0.08 2.55 6.63
C CYS A 27 0.15 4.00 7.09
N LYS A 28 -0.51 4.47 8.14
CA LYS A 28 -0.32 5.84 8.64
C LYS A 28 1.00 5.97 9.41
N LEU A 29 1.72 7.06 9.21
CA LEU A 29 2.91 7.39 10.00
C LEU A 29 2.46 7.97 11.35
N PRO A 30 2.84 7.40 12.50
CA PRO A 30 2.62 8.03 13.80
C PRO A 30 3.46 9.32 13.96
N LYS A 31 2.95 10.33 14.69
CA LYS A 31 3.58 11.65 14.89
C LYS A 31 5.06 11.61 15.27
N ASP A 32 5.48 10.62 16.06
CA ASP A 32 6.85 10.50 16.57
C ASP A 32 7.64 9.34 15.95
N ALA A 33 7.10 8.71 14.91
CA ALA A 33 7.75 7.58 14.26
C ALA A 33 8.72 8.03 13.14
N PRO A 34 9.85 7.34 12.95
CA PRO A 34 10.76 7.64 11.86
C PRO A 34 10.12 7.30 10.50
N VAL A 35 10.30 8.21 9.53
CA VAL A 35 9.79 8.06 8.16
C VAL A 35 10.43 6.86 7.44
N SER A 36 11.72 6.61 7.66
CA SER A 36 12.47 5.60 6.89
C SER A 36 11.92 4.16 7.03
N PRO A 37 11.73 3.61 8.24
CA PRO A 37 11.12 2.27 8.40
C PRO A 37 9.71 2.18 7.80
N HIS A 38 8.99 3.28 7.81
CA HIS A 38 7.65 3.37 7.27
C HIS A 38 7.65 3.27 5.73
N VAL A 39 8.52 4.03 5.06
CA VAL A 39 8.67 3.96 3.60
C VAL A 39 9.14 2.58 3.16
N ILE A 40 10.05 1.93 3.90
CA ILE A 40 10.49 0.56 3.62
C ILE A 40 9.30 -0.41 3.67
N LYS A 41 8.44 -0.28 4.69
CA LYS A 41 7.21 -1.08 4.81
C LYS A 41 6.27 -0.87 3.61
N MET A 42 6.08 0.38 3.19
CA MET A 42 5.26 0.70 2.02
C MET A 42 5.82 0.12 0.72
N MET A 43 7.14 0.19 0.52
CA MET A 43 7.82 -0.45 -0.60
C MET A 43 7.60 -1.96 -0.62
N GLY A 44 7.59 -2.61 0.56
CA GLY A 44 7.27 -4.04 0.68
C GLY A 44 5.85 -4.38 0.20
N TYR A 45 4.86 -3.54 0.50
CA TYR A 45 3.50 -3.73 -0.03
C TYR A 45 3.42 -3.55 -1.54
N ILE A 46 4.15 -2.58 -2.09
CA ILE A 46 4.20 -2.31 -3.54
C ILE A 46 4.88 -3.46 -4.29
N ASP A 47 5.99 -4.00 -3.76
CA ASP A 47 6.66 -5.19 -4.31
C ASP A 47 5.73 -6.42 -4.29
N ASN A 48 5.01 -6.63 -3.20
CA ASN A 48 4.06 -7.73 -3.09
C ASN A 48 2.87 -7.60 -4.05
N LEU A 49 2.42 -6.39 -4.35
CA LEU A 49 1.41 -6.16 -5.41
C LEU A 49 1.94 -6.56 -6.79
N GLY A 50 3.22 -6.32 -7.07
CA GLY A 50 3.89 -6.81 -8.28
C GLY A 50 3.87 -8.34 -8.40
N LYS A 51 4.08 -9.07 -7.30
CA LYS A 51 3.99 -10.54 -7.24
C LYS A 51 2.58 -11.08 -7.44
N LEU A 52 1.56 -10.27 -7.22
CA LEU A 52 0.14 -10.60 -7.43
C LEU A 52 -0.39 -10.16 -8.80
N ASP A 53 0.50 -9.99 -9.79
CA ASP A 53 0.19 -9.50 -11.14
C ASP A 53 -0.50 -8.12 -11.15
N CYS A 54 -0.22 -7.29 -10.15
CA CYS A 54 -0.75 -5.93 -10.02
C CYS A 54 0.37 -4.89 -9.81
N PRO A 55 1.32 -4.76 -10.75
CA PRO A 55 2.42 -3.83 -10.61
C PRO A 55 1.91 -2.38 -10.52
N ILE A 56 2.49 -1.63 -9.59
CA ILE A 56 2.27 -0.18 -9.47
C ILE A 56 3.41 0.52 -10.22
N SER A 57 3.09 1.52 -11.05
CA SER A 57 4.11 2.31 -11.72
C SER A 57 4.96 3.07 -10.69
N GLN A 58 6.23 3.33 -11.00
CA GLN A 58 7.12 4.04 -10.08
C GLN A 58 6.59 5.43 -9.70
N GLU A 59 5.98 6.14 -10.65
CA GLU A 59 5.35 7.44 -10.44
C GLU A 59 4.21 7.33 -9.41
N LEU A 60 3.26 6.42 -9.64
CA LEU A 60 2.14 6.20 -8.72
C LEU A 60 2.60 5.68 -7.35
N ALA A 61 3.62 4.83 -7.30
CA ALA A 61 4.23 4.37 -6.05
C ALA A 61 4.78 5.54 -5.24
N THR A 62 5.44 6.49 -5.91
CA THR A 62 5.96 7.70 -5.28
C THR A 62 4.83 8.58 -4.75
N ASP A 63 3.79 8.80 -5.56
CA ASP A 63 2.61 9.57 -5.15
C ASP A 63 1.89 8.95 -3.94
N ILE A 64 1.73 7.62 -3.92
CA ILE A 64 1.13 6.91 -2.79
C ILE A 64 1.99 7.06 -1.53
N ILE A 65 3.30 6.87 -1.64
CA ILE A 65 4.24 7.04 -0.51
C ILE A 65 4.15 8.45 0.04
N LEU A 66 4.18 9.47 -0.82
CA LEU A 66 4.03 10.86 -0.41
C LEU A 66 2.67 11.12 0.24
N ALA A 67 1.58 10.65 -0.36
CA ALA A 67 0.23 10.89 0.17
C ALA A 67 0.03 10.28 1.56
N VAL A 68 0.58 9.09 1.81
CA VAL A 68 0.41 8.37 3.08
C VAL A 68 1.38 8.87 4.16
N THR A 69 2.59 9.28 3.79
CA THR A 69 3.60 9.79 4.75
C THR A 69 3.47 11.29 5.03
N ALA A 70 3.00 12.11 4.08
CA ALA A 70 2.94 13.58 4.22
C ALA A 70 1.73 14.09 5.03
N VAL A 71 0.77 13.23 5.37
CA VAL A 71 -0.42 13.63 6.14
C VAL A 71 -0.07 14.19 7.53
N GLU A 72 1.02 13.73 8.16
CA GLU A 72 1.47 14.28 9.46
C GLU A 72 2.33 15.54 9.33
N LEU A 73 3.07 15.73 8.21
CA LEU A 73 3.86 16.96 7.99
C LEU A 73 2.97 18.21 7.85
N ARG A 74 1.71 18.05 7.40
CA ARG A 74 0.72 19.13 7.38
C ARG A 74 0.13 19.45 8.76
N SER A 75 0.13 18.51 9.71
CA SER A 75 -0.36 18.78 11.08
C SER A 75 0.61 19.69 11.85
N VAL A 76 1.92 19.58 11.60
CA VAL A 76 2.93 20.37 12.33
C VAL A 76 2.88 21.87 11.98
N HIS A 77 2.35 22.22 10.80
CA HIS A 77 2.23 23.62 10.36
C HIS A 77 0.97 24.34 10.86
N HIS A 78 0.05 23.66 11.57
CA HIS A 78 -1.16 24.30 12.13
C HIS A 78 -1.06 24.52 13.66
N GLU A 79 0.06 24.14 14.29
CA GLU A 79 0.32 24.35 15.73
C GLU A 79 1.44 25.38 15.99
N LEU A 80 1.88 26.14 14.96
CA LEU A 80 2.86 27.24 15.07
C LEU A 80 2.27 28.57 14.60
#